data_AF-A0A4Y3KD62-F1
#
_entry.id   AF-A0A4Y3KD62-F1
#
_cell.length_a   1.000
_cell.length_b   1.000
_cell.length_c   1.000
_cell.angle_alpha   90.00
_cell.angle_beta   90.00
_cell.angle_gamma   90.00
#
_symmetry.space_group_name_H-M   'P 1'
#
loop_
_entity.id
_entity.type
_entity.pdbx_description
1 polymer ?
#
loop_
_entity_poly.entity_id
_entity_poly.type
_entity_poly.pdbx_seq_one_letter_code
_entity_poly.pdbx_strand_id
1 'polypeptide(L)'
;MERTFRTSLFGFGIDVVTSPVEYTWDFGDGQTLTTTSPGGPYPNRDVEHVYEDTGTFTVTLTTVWEGRYRVDEDPDHEWRTIDGTALTTTTLDPFEVTELRSHLVG
;
A
#
# COMPACT_ATOMS: atom_id res chain seq x y z
N MET A 1 5.19 9.87 3.12
CA MET A 1 6.41 10.25 2.38
C MET A 1 5.99 10.55 0.95
N GLU A 2 6.27 11.77 0.50
CA GLU A 2 6.05 12.19 -0.88
C GLU A 2 7.09 11.54 -1.81
N ARG A 3 6.69 11.12 -3.01
CA ARG A 3 7.61 10.62 -4.04
C ARG A 3 7.51 11.51 -5.28
N THR A 4 8.65 11.97 -5.78
CA THR A 4 8.73 12.76 -7.01
C THR A 4 9.13 11.87 -8.19
N PHE A 5 8.38 11.96 -9.29
CA PHE A 5 8.67 11.30 -10.55
C PHE A 5 8.73 12.35 -11.66
N ARG A 6 9.76 12.28 -12.50
CA ARG A 6 9.84 13.08 -13.73
C ARG A 6 9.45 12.21 -14.91
N THR A 7 8.53 12.68 -15.74
CA THR A 7 8.11 11.99 -16.96
C THR A 7 7.95 12.97 -18.11
N SER A 8 7.93 12.46 -19.34
CA SER A 8 7.65 13.25 -20.53
C SER A 8 6.30 12.81 -21.12
N LEU A 9 5.35 13.73 -21.24
CA LEU A 9 4.05 13.46 -21.84
C LEU A 9 3.87 14.38 -23.05
N PHE A 10 3.67 13.78 -24.23
CA PHE A 10 3.55 14.53 -25.51
C PHE A 10 4.71 15.50 -25.81
N GLY A 11 5.92 15.24 -25.30
CA GLY A 11 7.09 16.10 -25.49
C GLY A 11 7.29 17.15 -24.39
N PHE A 12 6.33 17.31 -23.48
CA PHE A 12 6.44 18.21 -22.33
C PHE A 12 7.03 17.48 -21.12
N GLY A 13 7.98 18.11 -20.45
CA GLY A 13 8.48 17.65 -19.16
C GLY A 13 7.44 17.91 -18.07
N ILE A 14 7.16 16.89 -17.27
CA ILE A 14 6.21 16.97 -16.16
C ILE A 14 6.89 16.40 -14.90
N ASP A 15 6.85 17.18 -13.82
CA ASP A 15 7.16 16.69 -12.48
C ASP A 15 5.86 16.29 -11.81
N VAL A 16 5.85 15.12 -11.17
CA VAL A 16 4.71 14.58 -10.42
C VAL A 16 5.16 14.28 -9.00
N VAL A 17 4.41 14.73 -8.00
CA VAL A 17 4.59 14.36 -6.60
C VAL A 17 3.37 13.58 -6.13
N THR A 18 3.58 12.42 -5.51
CA THR A 18 2.50 11.57 -4.99
C THR A 18 2.63 11.32 -3.49
N SER A 19 1.50 11.30 -2.79
CA SER A 19 1.39 10.99 -1.37
C SER A 19 0.36 9.86 -1.16
N PRO A 20 0.69 8.83 -0.38
CA PRO A 20 -0.29 7.81 -0.02
C PRO A 20 -1.26 8.35 1.02
N VAL A 21 -2.55 8.05 0.85
CA VAL A 21 -3.62 8.55 1.72
C VAL A 21 -4.38 7.44 2.43
N GLU A 22 -4.37 6.22 1.88
CA GLU A 22 -5.07 5.07 2.44
C GLU A 22 -4.34 3.77 2.10
N TYR A 23 -4.38 2.81 3.01
CA TYR A 23 -3.81 1.47 2.88
C TYR A 23 -4.86 0.45 3.28
N THR A 24 -5.18 -0.50 2.41
CA THR A 24 -6.10 -1.59 2.69
C THR A 24 -5.35 -2.91 2.62
N TRP A 25 -5.33 -3.62 3.73
CA TRP A 25 -4.80 -4.96 3.88
C TRP A 25 -5.93 -5.96 3.71
N ASP A 26 -5.77 -6.89 2.77
CA ASP A 26 -6.57 -8.10 2.64
C ASP A 26 -5.72 -9.27 3.10
N PHE A 27 -6.19 -10.02 4.11
CA PHE A 27 -5.42 -11.10 4.72
C PHE A 27 -5.60 -12.45 4.00
N GLY A 28 -6.47 -12.53 2.99
CA GLY A 28 -6.72 -13.76 2.24
C GLY A 28 -7.60 -14.78 2.97
N ASP A 29 -8.07 -14.48 4.18
CA ASP A 29 -9.08 -15.24 4.95
C ASP A 29 -10.49 -14.62 4.86
N GLY A 30 -10.65 -13.58 4.05
CA GLY A 30 -11.89 -12.82 3.90
C GLY A 30 -12.00 -11.60 4.82
N GLN A 31 -11.02 -11.37 5.69
CA GLN A 31 -10.95 -10.17 6.53
C GLN A 31 -10.02 -9.11 5.91
N THR A 32 -10.38 -7.85 6.14
CA THR A 32 -9.61 -6.69 5.65
C THR A 32 -9.43 -5.64 6.73
N LEU A 33 -8.32 -4.90 6.68
CA LEU A 33 -8.03 -3.77 7.55
C LEU A 33 -7.62 -2.54 6.74
N THR A 34 -8.31 -1.41 6.93
CA THR A 34 -7.95 -0.13 6.29
C THR A 34 -7.32 0.83 7.29
N THR A 35 -6.17 1.40 6.93
CA THR A 35 -5.38 2.33 7.76
C THR A 35 -4.95 3.56 6.95
N THR A 36 -4.64 4.66 7.65
CA THR A 36 -4.05 5.88 7.05
C THR A 36 -2.52 5.90 7.12
N SER A 37 -1.92 4.91 7.80
CA SER A 37 -0.48 4.69 7.85
C SER A 37 -0.13 3.34 7.20
N PRO A 38 1.09 3.19 6.65
CA PRO A 38 1.54 1.95 6.01
C PRO A 38 1.77 0.78 6.99
N GLY A 39 1.45 0.94 8.27
CA GLY A 39 1.96 0.07 9.34
C GLY A 39 3.45 0.33 9.64
N GLY A 40 3.90 -0.15 10.79
CA GLY A 40 5.30 -0.09 11.21
C GLY A 40 6.01 -1.45 11.05
N PRO A 41 7.35 -1.47 10.92
CA PRO A 41 8.08 -2.72 11.00
C PRO A 41 7.89 -3.34 12.39
N TYR A 42 7.82 -4.67 12.46
CA TYR A 42 7.79 -5.39 13.73
C TYR A 42 8.93 -4.89 14.66
N PRO A 43 8.69 -4.63 15.96
CA PRO A 43 7.50 -4.99 16.75
C PRO A 43 6.38 -3.93 16.79
N ASN A 44 6.39 -2.92 15.92
CA ASN A 44 5.28 -1.97 15.87
C ASN A 44 4.03 -2.67 15.32
N ARG A 45 3.07 -2.96 16.21
CA ARG A 45 1.81 -3.69 15.94
C ARG A 45 0.75 -2.80 15.29
N ASP A 46 1.15 -1.90 14.41
CA ASP A 46 0.18 -0.99 13.74
C ASP A 46 -0.76 -1.77 12.80
N VAL A 47 -0.32 -2.93 12.31
CA VAL A 47 -1.10 -3.86 11.49
C VAL A 47 -0.85 -5.26 12.04
N GLU A 48 -1.83 -5.84 12.73
CA GLU A 48 -1.81 -7.22 13.19
C GLU A 48 -3.12 -7.92 12.83
N HIS A 49 -3.04 -9.22 12.52
CA HIS A 49 -4.19 -10.06 12.19
C HIS A 49 -4.02 -11.45 12.77
N VAL A 50 -5.12 -12.03 13.26
CA VAL A 50 -5.14 -13.38 13.82
C VAL A 50 -5.92 -14.28 12.87
N TYR A 51 -5.26 -15.31 12.37
CA TYR A 51 -5.88 -16.35 11.55
C TYR A 51 -6.52 -17.40 12.46
N GLU A 52 -7.82 -17.66 12.28
CA GLU A 52 -8.55 -18.68 13.03
C GLU A 52 -8.38 -20.09 12.43
N ASP A 53 -8.15 -20.16 11.12
CA ASP A 53 -8.00 -21.41 10.38
C ASP A 53 -6.55 -21.68 9.99
N THR A 54 -6.18 -22.97 9.92
CA THR A 54 -4.91 -23.39 9.33
C THR A 54 -5.02 -23.47 7.81
N GLY A 55 -4.00 -23.04 7.09
CA GLY A 55 -3.99 -23.10 5.63
C GLY A 55 -2.91 -22.24 5.02
N THR A 56 -2.93 -22.14 3.69
CA THR A 56 -2.08 -21.21 2.95
C THR A 56 -2.85 -19.91 2.72
N PHE A 57 -2.30 -18.81 3.21
CA PHE A 57 -2.88 -17.48 3.07
C PHE A 57 -1.96 -16.58 2.25
N THR A 58 -2.57 -15.59 1.60
CA THR A 58 -1.87 -14.59 0.78
C THR A 58 -2.36 -13.22 1.20
N VAL A 59 -1.45 -12.36 1.64
CA VAL A 59 -1.79 -10.99 2.04
C VAL A 59 -1.62 -10.06 0.85
N THR A 60 -2.64 -9.24 0.59
CA THR A 60 -2.63 -8.22 -0.45
C THR A 60 -2.77 -6.82 0.15
N LEU A 61 -1.84 -5.93 -0.17
CA LEU A 61 -1.90 -4.52 0.20
C LEU A 61 -2.33 -3.68 -1.01
N THR A 62 -3.40 -2.92 -0.84
CA THR A 62 -3.81 -1.87 -1.79
C THR A 62 -3.53 -0.50 -1.18
N THR A 63 -2.82 0.37 -1.91
CA THR A 63 -2.53 1.74 -1.48
C THR A 63 -3.19 2.75 -2.42
N VAL A 64 -3.90 3.71 -1.83
CA VAL A 64 -4.50 4.85 -2.52
C VAL A 64 -3.53 6.03 -2.46
N TRP A 65 -3.32 6.68 -3.58
CA TRP A 65 -2.41 7.81 -3.72
C TRP A 65 -3.15 9.02 -4.27
N GLU A 66 -2.85 10.17 -3.68
CA GLU A 66 -3.14 11.47 -4.26
C GLU A 66 -1.86 12.07 -4.83
N GLY A 67 -1.97 13.01 -5.75
CA GLY A 67 -0.79 13.64 -6.32
C GLY A 67 -1.02 15.04 -6.85
N ARG A 68 0.11 15.71 -7.12
CA ARG A 68 0.20 17.00 -7.78
C ARG A 68 1.17 16.90 -8.93
N TYR A 69 0.94 17.68 -9.98
CA TYR A 69 1.82 17.77 -11.12
C TYR A 69 2.12 19.23 -11.49
N ARG A 70 3.26 19.48 -12.12
CA ARG A 70 3.55 20.74 -12.80
C ARG A 70 4.22 20.45 -14.15
N VAL A 71 4.07 21.36 -15.09
CA VAL A 71 4.56 21.20 -16.46
C VAL A 71 5.67 22.21 -16.71
N ASP A 72 6.77 21.77 -17.32
CA ASP A 72 7.96 22.62 -17.58
C ASP A 72 7.64 23.82 -18.50
N GLU A 73 6.60 23.73 -19.32
CA GLU A 73 6.16 24.83 -20.19
C GLU A 73 5.29 25.88 -19.50
N ASP A 74 4.83 25.59 -18.28
CA ASP A 74 4.10 26.56 -17.49
C ASP A 74 5.07 27.65 -17.00
N PRO A 75 4.89 28.92 -17.38
CA PRO A 75 5.84 29.98 -17.02
C PRO A 75 5.97 30.15 -15.50
N ASP A 76 4.88 29.92 -14.78
CA ASP A 76 4.80 30.02 -13.32
C ASP A 76 5.21 28.73 -12.59
N HIS A 77 5.45 27.64 -13.33
CA HIS A 77 5.77 26.30 -12.82
C HIS A 77 4.83 25.86 -11.68
N GLU A 78 3.54 26.17 -11.81
CA GLU A 78 2.55 25.98 -10.74
C GLU A 78 2.21 24.51 -10.55
N TRP A 79 2.15 24.09 -9.28
CA TRP A 79 1.66 22.76 -8.89
C TRP A 79 0.15 22.70 -8.96
N ARG A 80 -0.37 21.77 -9.76
CA ARG A 80 -1.79 21.48 -9.94
C ARG A 80 -2.11 20.15 -9.27
N THR A 81 -3.23 20.09 -8.55
CA THR A 81 -3.73 18.82 -8.01
C THR A 81 -4.19 17.92 -9.15
N ILE A 82 -3.88 16.62 -9.05
CA ILE A 82 -4.42 15.60 -9.95
C ILE A 82 -5.84 15.30 -9.48
N ASP A 83 -6.83 15.47 -10.34
CA ASP A 83 -8.19 15.06 -10.04
C ASP A 83 -8.28 13.52 -9.99
N GLY A 84 -8.69 12.99 -8.84
CA GLY A 84 -8.82 11.55 -8.59
C GLY A 84 -7.62 10.95 -7.84
N THR A 85 -7.62 9.62 -7.72
CA THR A 85 -6.60 8.87 -7.00
C THR A 85 -5.98 7.81 -7.89
N ALA A 86 -4.73 7.44 -7.58
CA ALA A 86 -4.07 6.28 -8.16
C ALA A 86 -4.09 5.11 -7.16
N LEU A 87 -4.16 3.88 -7.67
CA LEU A 87 -4.14 2.67 -6.87
C LEU A 87 -2.87 1.87 -7.19
N THR A 88 -2.23 1.31 -6.17
CA THR A 88 -1.18 0.31 -6.33
C THR A 88 -1.51 -0.90 -5.48
N THR A 89 -1.39 -2.09 -6.05
CA THR A 89 -1.63 -3.35 -5.35
C THR A 89 -0.33 -4.15 -5.28
N THR A 90 0.02 -4.63 -4.09
CA THR A 90 1.16 -5.52 -3.85
C THR A 90 0.65 -6.77 -3.15
N THR A 91 0.90 -7.92 -3.75
CA THR A 91 0.57 -9.22 -3.16
C THR A 91 1.85 -9.85 -2.63
N LEU A 92 1.85 -10.24 -1.36
CA LEU A 92 2.98 -10.91 -0.73
C LEU A 92 3.04 -12.38 -1.15
N ASP A 93 4.20 -13.01 -0.98
CA ASP A 93 4.32 -14.45 -1.17
C ASP A 93 3.40 -15.20 -0.19
N PRO A 94 2.77 -16.30 -0.63
CA PRO A 94 1.91 -17.10 0.23
C PRO A 94 2.70 -17.70 1.39
N PHE A 95 2.08 -17.77 2.56
CA PHE A 95 2.66 -18.41 3.73
C PHE A 95 1.67 -19.39 4.36
N GLU A 96 2.21 -20.33 5.15
CA GLU A 96 1.44 -21.37 5.81
C GLU A 96 1.18 -21.00 7.27
N VAL A 97 -0.10 -21.01 7.65
CA VAL A 97 -0.55 -20.94 9.04
C VAL A 97 -0.79 -22.37 9.50
N THR A 98 0.00 -22.82 10.47
CA THR A 98 -0.15 -24.15 11.09
C THR A 98 -0.53 -24.02 12.55
N GLU A 99 -1.41 -24.91 13.00
CA GLU A 99 -1.72 -25.08 14.42
C GLU A 99 -0.71 -26.05 15.03
N LEU A 100 0.02 -25.62 16.06
CA LEU A 100 0.87 -26.51 16.85
C LEU A 100 0.07 -27.03 18.05
N ARG A 101 -0.47 -28.25 17.94
CA ARG A 101 -1.05 -28.95 19.10
C ARG A 101 0.06 -29.61 19.92
N SER A 102 0.39 -29.03 21.05
CA SER A 102 1.24 -29.68 22.06
C SER A 102 0.47 -30.84 22.70
N HIS A 103 0.90 -32.08 22.45
CA HIS A 103 0.37 -33.27 23.11
C HIS A 103 1.33 -33.69 24.24
N LEU A 104 0.87 -33.61 25.50
CA LEU A 104 1.61 -34.09 26.66
C LEU A 104 1.41 -35.60 26.79
N VAL A 105 2.47 -36.39 26.60
CA VAL A 105 2.47 -37.83 26.91
C VAL A 105 2.98 -37.99 28.34
N GLY A 106 2.14 -38.55 29.22
CA GLY A 106 2.48 -38.92 30.60
C GLY A 106 2.61 -40.42 30.77
#